data_AF-K3YMB3-F1
#
_entry.id   AF-K3YMB3-F1
#
_cell.length_a   1.000
_cell.length_b   1.000
_cell.length_c   1.000
_cell.angle_alpha   90.00
_cell.angle_beta   90.00
_cell.angle_gamma   90.00
#
_symmetry.space_group_name_H-M   'P 1'
#
loop_
_entity.id
_entity.type
_entity.pdbx_description
1 polymer ?
#
loop_
_entity_poly.entity_id
_entity_poly.type
_entity_poly.pdbx_seq_one_letter_code
_entity_poly.pdbx_strand_id
1 'polypeptide(L)'
;GTKVNALYNPTVGANIISSSYALTFLGYEPLAPIDKTFRSFSGDLLEWFRVLENMSIGHRGADAILDFHVFKVQDFDILIRHPTENFLLDAPTLGKLDVQLGKETSLKPTPSRHHGRVGH
;
A
#
# COMPACT_ATOMS: atom_id res chain seq x y z
N GLY A 1 15.20 -8.84 -3.11
CA GLY A 1 14.05 -7.95 -3.34
C GLY A 1 14.47 -6.72 -4.11
N THR A 2 13.53 -5.85 -4.43
CA THR A 2 13.81 -4.50 -4.98
C THR A 2 14.03 -3.56 -3.80
N LYS A 3 15.10 -2.74 -3.81
CA LYS A 3 15.30 -1.69 -2.81
C LYS A 3 14.35 -0.53 -3.07
N VAL A 4 13.67 -0.07 -2.04
CA VAL A 4 12.74 1.04 -2.11
C VAL A 4 12.85 1.89 -0.85
N ASN A 5 12.78 3.20 -1.03
CA ASN A 5 12.69 4.13 0.08
C ASN A 5 11.25 4.16 0.58
N ALA A 6 11.00 3.53 1.72
CA ALA A 6 9.71 3.60 2.39
C ALA A 6 9.69 4.76 3.38
N LEU A 7 8.57 5.47 3.46
CA LEU A 7 8.29 6.36 4.56
C LEU A 7 7.69 5.57 5.72
N TYR A 8 8.06 5.95 6.94
CA TYR A 8 7.44 5.46 8.15
C TYR A 8 6.58 6.56 8.77
N ASN A 9 5.31 6.25 9.03
CA ASN A 9 4.44 7.13 9.81
C ASN A 9 3.48 6.29 10.68
N PRO A 10 3.62 6.30 12.01
CA PRO A 10 2.75 5.52 12.88
C PRO A 10 1.32 6.08 12.98
N THR A 11 1.07 7.32 12.52
CA THR A 11 -0.24 7.98 12.64
C THR A 11 -1.19 7.65 11.49
N VAL A 12 -0.71 7.09 10.38
CA VAL A 12 -1.60 6.68 9.28
C VAL A 12 -2.33 5.40 9.61
N GLY A 13 -3.58 5.27 9.14
CA GLY A 13 -4.43 4.13 9.47
C GLY A 13 -4.11 2.83 8.73
N ALA A 14 -3.29 2.87 7.68
CA ALA A 14 -2.97 1.72 6.84
C ALA A 14 -1.59 1.87 6.19
N ASN A 15 -1.00 0.77 5.76
CA ASN A 15 0.16 0.82 4.87
C ASN A 15 -0.31 1.25 3.47
N ILE A 16 0.38 2.18 2.84
CA ILE A 16 0.03 2.74 1.55
C ILE A 16 1.13 2.42 0.54
N ILE A 17 0.72 2.06 -0.66
CA ILE A 17 1.58 1.98 -1.84
C ILE A 17 1.00 2.89 -2.92
N SER A 18 1.84 3.65 -3.61
CA SER A 18 1.38 4.47 -4.73
C SER A 18 0.91 3.58 -5.88
N SER A 19 -0.11 4.02 -6.61
CA SER A 19 -0.61 3.31 -7.78
C SER A 19 0.49 3.13 -8.84
N SER A 20 1.35 4.13 -9.03
CA SER A 20 2.49 4.05 -9.96
C SER A 20 3.49 2.97 -9.56
N TYR A 21 3.79 2.83 -8.27
CA TYR A 21 4.72 1.81 -7.80
C TYR A 21 4.07 0.42 -7.74
N ALA A 22 2.78 0.35 -7.39
CA ALA A 22 2.00 -0.89 -7.37
C ALA A 22 1.94 -1.60 -8.75
N LEU A 23 1.95 -0.84 -9.85
CA LEU A 23 2.00 -1.39 -11.21
C LEU A 23 3.24 -2.26 -11.46
N THR A 24 4.33 -2.07 -10.71
CA THR A 24 5.53 -2.92 -10.82
C THR A 24 5.29 -4.34 -10.28
N PHE A 25 4.26 -4.55 -9.45
CA PHE A 25 3.84 -5.84 -8.90
C PHE A 25 2.63 -6.43 -9.63
N LEU A 26 1.70 -5.56 -10.04
CA LEU A 26 0.47 -5.92 -10.73
C LEU A 26 0.64 -6.16 -12.23
N GLY A 27 1.74 -5.68 -12.81
CA GLY A 27 1.89 -5.61 -14.27
C GLY A 27 0.94 -4.58 -14.89
N TYR A 28 0.60 -4.77 -16.17
CA TYR A 28 -0.35 -3.91 -16.88
C TYR A 28 -1.82 -4.17 -16.52
N GLU A 29 -2.11 -4.82 -15.39
CA GLU A 29 -3.49 -4.99 -14.95
C GLU A 29 -4.10 -3.62 -14.67
N PRO A 30 -5.26 -3.27 -15.29
CA PRO A 30 -5.89 -1.99 -15.05
C PRO A 30 -6.24 -1.83 -13.57
N LEU A 31 -5.61 -0.84 -12.92
CA LEU A 31 -6.08 -0.30 -11.66
C LEU A 31 -7.35 0.49 -11.95
N ALA A 32 -8.49 -0.20 -12.07
CA ALA A 32 -9.79 0.47 -12.11
C ALA A 32 -9.99 1.16 -10.75
N PRO A 33 -10.10 2.50 -10.68
CA PRO A 33 -10.47 3.18 -9.45
C PRO A 33 -11.78 2.59 -8.96
N ILE A 34 -11.82 2.20 -7.69
CA ILE A 34 -13.11 2.01 -7.05
C ILE A 34 -13.60 3.42 -6.75
N ASP A 35 -14.91 3.67 -6.87
CA ASP A 35 -15.57 4.96 -6.57
C ASP A 35 -15.54 5.26 -5.05
N LYS A 36 -14.36 5.11 -4.46
CA LYS A 36 -14.01 5.24 -3.06
C LYS A 36 -12.80 6.16 -3.02
N THR A 37 -13.05 7.34 -2.49
CA THR A 37 -12.01 8.32 -2.26
C THR A 37 -11.84 8.52 -0.75
N PHE A 38 -10.61 8.80 -0.34
CA PHE A 38 -10.25 9.02 1.06
C PHE A 38 -9.65 10.40 1.23
N ARG A 39 -9.98 11.08 2.33
CA ARG A 39 -9.38 12.36 2.66
C ARG A 39 -8.05 12.15 3.38
N SER A 40 -6.96 12.66 2.83
CA SER A 40 -5.65 12.65 3.47
C SER A 40 -5.60 13.62 4.65
N PHE A 41 -4.51 13.58 5.42
CA PHE A 41 -4.23 14.57 6.47
C PHE A 41 -4.04 16.00 5.94
N SER A 42 -3.56 16.17 4.71
CA SER A 42 -3.51 17.48 4.02
C SER A 42 -4.88 17.96 3.54
N GLY A 43 -5.89 17.08 3.59
CA GLY A 43 -7.24 17.35 3.12
C GLY A 43 -7.50 16.97 1.67
N ASP A 44 -6.50 16.42 0.98
CA ASP A 44 -6.58 15.99 -0.41
C ASP A 44 -7.42 14.72 -0.55
N LEU A 45 -8.10 14.60 -1.69
CA LEU A 45 -8.93 13.44 -2.01
C LEU A 45 -8.09 12.40 -2.76
N LEU A 46 -7.76 11.31 -2.08
CA LEU A 46 -6.99 10.20 -2.62
C LEU A 46 -7.94 9.14 -3.19
N GLU A 47 -7.76 8.79 -4.47
CA GLU A 47 -8.45 7.66 -5.10
C GLU A 47 -7.88 6.34 -4.56
N TRP A 48 -8.73 5.46 -4.04
CA TRP A 48 -8.36 4.12 -3.59
C TRP A 48 -8.67 3.07 -4.67
N PHE A 49 -7.75 2.15 -4.88
CA PHE A 49 -7.89 1.11 -5.91
C PHE A 49 -8.18 -0.28 -5.33
N ARG A 50 -7.24 -0.84 -4.56
CA ARG A 50 -7.32 -2.20 -4.03
C ARG A 50 -6.31 -2.42 -2.90
N VAL A 51 -6.29 -3.63 -2.34
CA VAL A 51 -5.26 -4.10 -1.41
C VAL A 51 -4.32 -5.06 -2.15
N LEU A 52 -3.01 -4.90 -1.94
CA LEU A 52 -1.99 -5.90 -2.21
C LEU A 52 -1.74 -6.67 -0.92
N GLU A 53 -2.06 -7.96 -0.91
CA GLU A 53 -1.93 -8.80 0.28
C GLU A 53 -0.60 -9.55 0.28
N ASN A 54 -0.11 -9.86 1.48
CA ASN A 54 1.06 -10.72 1.70
C ASN A 54 2.38 -10.22 1.09
N MET A 55 2.60 -8.91 1.04
CA MET A 55 3.86 -8.35 0.55
C MET A 55 4.98 -8.60 1.57
N SER A 56 6.02 -9.33 1.16
CA SER A 56 7.21 -9.54 2.00
C SER A 56 8.11 -8.31 1.97
N ILE A 57 8.43 -7.77 3.13
CA ILE A 57 9.34 -6.64 3.31
C ILE A 57 10.48 -7.05 4.22
N GLY A 58 11.71 -6.86 3.75
CA GLY A 58 12.93 -7.01 4.54
C GLY A 58 13.54 -5.67 4.93
N HIS A 59 13.97 -5.53 6.18
CA HIS A 59 14.73 -4.40 6.69
C HIS A 59 15.76 -4.88 7.72
N ARG A 60 17.05 -4.58 7.49
CA ARG A 60 18.16 -4.89 8.43
C ARG A 60 18.20 -6.34 8.95
N GLY A 61 17.77 -7.31 8.14
CA GLY A 61 17.75 -8.73 8.50
C GLY A 61 16.49 -9.19 9.23
N ALA A 62 15.52 -8.30 9.47
CA ALA A 62 14.16 -8.65 9.84
C ALA A 62 13.27 -8.67 8.59
N ASP A 63 12.37 -9.65 8.52
CA ASP A 63 11.35 -9.73 7.48
C ASP A 63 9.95 -9.63 8.09
N ALA A 64 9.04 -8.96 7.38
CA ALA A 64 7.65 -8.81 7.73
C ALA A 64 6.76 -9.10 6.51
N ILE A 65 5.56 -9.60 6.75
CA ILE A 65 4.53 -9.75 5.73
C ILE A 65 3.48 -8.69 6.02
N LEU A 66 3.26 -7.78 5.08
CA LEU A 66 2.34 -6.65 5.23
C LEU A 66 1.37 -6.56 4.06
N ASP A 67 0.16 -6.10 4.35
CA ASP A 67 -0.81 -5.73 3.33
C ASP A 67 -0.72 -4.24 3.03
N PHE A 68 -0.86 -3.85 1.76
CA PHE A 68 -0.76 -2.48 1.28
C PHE A 68 -2.02 -2.02 0.57
N HIS A 69 -2.53 -0.85 0.92
CA HIS A 69 -3.60 -0.19 0.22
C HIS A 69 -3.04 0.65 -0.93
N VAL A 70 -3.52 0.38 -2.14
CA VAL A 70 -3.11 1.10 -3.36
C VAL A 70 -3.90 2.40 -3.46
N PHE A 71 -3.19 3.53 -3.49
CA PHE A 71 -3.77 4.87 -3.62
C PHE A 71 -3.10 5.66 -4.74
N LYS A 72 -3.85 6.58 -5.35
CA LYS A 72 -3.29 7.56 -6.29
C LYS A 72 -2.57 8.67 -5.52
N VAL A 73 -1.31 8.43 -5.19
CA VAL A 73 -0.43 9.38 -4.50
C VAL A 73 0.88 9.54 -5.27
N GLN A 74 1.45 10.73 -5.31
CA GLN A 74 2.69 11.04 -6.04
C GLN A 74 3.87 11.36 -5.12
N ASP A 75 3.62 11.62 -3.84
CA ASP A 75 4.65 12.13 -2.91
C ASP A 75 5.63 11.04 -2.43
N PHE A 76 5.22 9.77 -2.49
CA PHE A 76 6.01 8.63 -2.02
C PHE A 76 5.62 7.33 -2.72
N ASP A 77 6.55 6.37 -2.77
CA ASP A 77 6.28 5.03 -3.31
C ASP A 77 5.57 4.14 -2.29
N ILE A 78 6.07 4.13 -1.05
CA ILE A 78 5.55 3.30 0.04
C ILE A 78 5.51 4.12 1.34
N LEU A 79 4.40 3.99 2.07
CA LEU A 79 4.27 4.44 3.46
C LEU A 79 3.91 3.22 4.32
N ILE A 80 4.82 2.86 5.22
CA ILE A 80 4.63 1.78 6.19
C ILE A 80 4.06 2.39 7.46
N ARG A 81 2.87 1.92 7.83
CA ARG A 81 2.34 2.08 9.18
C ARG A 81 3.07 1.11 10.08
N HIS A 82 3.25 1.49 11.35
CA HIS A 82 3.68 0.64 12.47
C HIS A 82 3.68 -0.86 12.16
N PRO A 83 4.81 -1.40 11.69
CA PRO A 83 4.98 -2.82 11.49
C PRO A 83 5.25 -3.46 12.86
N THR A 84 5.03 -4.77 12.94
CA THR A 84 5.17 -5.56 14.17
C THR A 84 6.51 -5.31 14.87
N GLU A 85 6.52 -5.42 16.20
CA GLU A 85 7.53 -4.94 17.14
C GLU A 85 8.99 -5.19 16.73
N ASN A 86 9.32 -6.30 16.04
CA ASN A 86 10.70 -6.61 15.67
C ASN A 86 11.19 -5.98 14.34
N PHE A 87 10.29 -5.50 13.48
CA PHE A 87 10.67 -5.02 12.15
C PHE A 87 11.25 -3.59 12.17
N LEU A 88 10.92 -2.78 13.18
CA LEU A 88 11.29 -1.35 13.27
C LEU A 88 11.77 -0.88 14.65
N LEU A 89 12.44 -1.74 15.42
CA LEU A 89 13.00 -1.36 16.74
C LEU A 89 13.87 -0.09 16.69
N ASP A 90 14.49 0.21 15.54
CA ASP A 90 15.36 1.38 15.35
C ASP A 90 14.76 2.46 14.42
N ALA A 91 13.49 2.35 14.03
CA ALA A 91 12.90 3.34 13.12
C ALA A 91 12.71 4.68 13.86
N PRO A 92 13.18 5.81 13.30
CA PRO A 92 12.89 7.12 13.88
C PRO A 92 11.37 7.34 13.94
N THR A 93 10.89 8.11 14.91
CA THR A 93 9.46 8.38 15.18
C THR A 93 8.67 8.83 13.94
N LEU A 94 9.36 9.40 12.95
CA LEU A 94 8.91 9.66 11.58
C LEU A 94 10.16 9.69 10.68
N GLY A 95 10.22 8.94 9.57
CA GLY A 95 11.41 8.98 8.73
C GLY A 95 11.43 8.04 7.53
N LYS A 96 12.56 8.06 6.80
CA LYS A 96 12.82 7.19 5.65
C LYS A 96 13.47 5.88 6.09
N LEU A 97 13.00 4.78 5.53
CA LEU A 97 13.51 3.42 5.71
C LEU A 97 13.99 2.88 4.36
N ASP A 98 15.17 2.26 4.34
CA ASP A 98 15.61 1.46 3.19
C ASP A 98 15.06 0.04 3.36
N VAL A 99 14.08 -0.34 2.55
CA VAL A 99 13.44 -1.66 2.65
C VAL A 99 13.59 -2.45 1.35
N GLN A 100 13.63 -3.77 1.47
CA GLN A 100 13.65 -4.70 0.35
C GLN A 100 12.29 -5.34 0.19
N LEU A 101 11.64 -5.10 -0.95
CA LEU A 101 10.34 -5.68 -1.25
C LEU A 101 10.51 -7.00 -2.02
N GLY A 102 9.88 -8.07 -1.54
CA GLY A 102 9.80 -9.36 -2.23
C GLY A 102 8.76 -9.35 -3.34
N LYS A 103 8.85 -10.31 -4.25
CA LYS A 103 8.05 -10.36 -5.49
C LYS A 103 6.84 -11.30 -5.40
N GLU A 104 6.65 -11.97 -4.29
CA GLU A 104 5.51 -12.87 -4.11
C GLU A 104 4.32 -12.05 -3.64
N THR A 105 3.35 -11.84 -4.53
CA THR A 105 2.15 -11.05 -4.27
C THR A 105 0.93 -11.88 -4.60
N SER A 106 0.03 -12.07 -3.63
CA SER A 106 -1.28 -12.66 -3.90
C SER A 106 -2.28 -11.54 -4.18
N LEU A 107 -2.95 -11.61 -5.33
CA LEU A 107 -4.00 -10.67 -5.69
C LEU A 107 -5.35 -11.27 -5.38
N LYS A 108 -6.11 -10.62 -4.50
CA LYS A 108 -7.51 -10.97 -4.35
C LYS A 108 -8.34 -10.27 -5.44
N PRO A 109 -9.17 -11.00 -6.21
CA PRO A 109 -10.19 -10.38 -7.03
C PRO A 109 -11.14 -9.59 -6.13
N THR A 110 -11.32 -8.30 -6.40
CA THR A 110 -12.35 -7.53 -5.70
C THR A 110 -13.71 -8.00 -6.19
N PRO A 111 -14.69 -8.31 -5.31
CA PRO A 111 -16.02 -8.66 -5.77
C PRO A 111 -16.63 -7.48 -6.55
N SER A 112 -16.87 -7.69 -7.84
CA SER A 112 -17.70 -6.81 -8.65
C SER A 112 -19.08 -6.76 -8.00
N ARG A 113 -19.42 -5.64 -7.35
CA ARG A 113 -20.80 -5.35 -6.99
C ARG A 113 -21.49 -4.90 -8.29
N HIS A 114 -21.97 -5.87 -9.08
CA HIS A 114 -23.05 -5.58 -10.00
C HIS A 114 -24.24 -5.11 -9.14
N HIS A 115 -24.47 -3.79 -9.14
CA HIS A 115 -25.69 -3.24 -8.58
C HIS A 115 -26.83 -3.63 -9.53
N GLY A 116 -27.54 -4.68 -9.16
CA GLY A 116 -28.85 -4.96 -9.74
C GLY A 116 -29.86 -3.93 -9.23
N ARG A 117 -30.58 -3.34 -10.20
CA ARG A 117 -32.04 -3.10 -10.19
C ARG A 117 -32.56 -1.72 -9.80
N VAL A 118 -33.13 -1.03 -10.79
CA VAL A 118 -34.46 -0.38 -10.75
C VAL A 118 -35.02 -0.63 -12.16
N GLY A 119 -36.12 -1.34 -12.41
CA GLY A 119 -37.38 -1.32 -11.69
C GLY A 119 -38.30 -0.26 -12.28
N HIS A 120 -38.70 -0.37 -13.55
CA HIS A 120 -39.94 0.18 -14.11
C HIS A 120 -40.38 -0.71 -15.28
#